data_AF-A0A9P7G2Q8-F1
#
_entry.id   AF-A0A9P7G2Q8-F1
#
_cell.length_a   1.000
_cell.length_b   1.000
_cell.length_c   1.000
_cell.angle_alpha   90.00
_cell.angle_beta   90.00
_cell.angle_gamma   90.00
#
_symmetry.space_group_name_H-M   'P 1'
#
loop_
_entity.id
_entity.type
_entity.pdbx_description
1 polymer ?
#
loop_
_entity_poly.entity_id
_entity_poly.type
_entity_poly.pdbx_seq_one_letter_code
_entity_poly.pdbx_strand_id
1 'polypeptide(L)'
;FRTLCTGERGISPSSQHPLYYKNSTIHRSIKDFMIQGGDFTKFNGTGGESIYGGTFADEDLTRPLDAEALLCMANKGPNTNNSQFFVTLRACPHLNGA
;
A
#
# COMPACT_ATOMS: atom_id res chain seq x y z
N PHE A 1 1.19 0.83 7.83
CA PHE A 1 1.65 -0.55 7.55
C PHE A 1 1.63 -1.47 8.77
N ARG A 2 2.46 -1.26 9.81
CA ARG A 2 2.58 -2.17 10.99
C ARG A 2 1.24 -2.65 11.56
N THR A 3 0.33 -1.73 11.87
CA THR A 3 -0.98 -2.04 12.46
C THR A 3 -1.86 -2.89 11.53
N LEU A 4 -1.74 -2.75 10.21
CA LEU A 4 -2.43 -3.63 9.26
C LEU A 4 -1.79 -5.03 9.23
N CYS A 5 -0.51 -5.19 9.56
CA CYS A 5 0.08 -6.52 9.75
C CYS A 5 -0.46 -7.22 11.01
N THR A 6 -0.68 -6.47 12.10
CA THR A 6 -1.12 -7.04 13.39
C THR A 6 -2.64 -7.16 13.53
N GLY A 7 -3.40 -6.27 12.87
CA GLY A 7 -4.86 -6.19 13.03
C GLY A 7 -5.32 -5.54 14.33
N GLU A 8 -4.42 -4.91 15.09
CA GLU A 8 -4.71 -4.39 16.45
C GLU A 8 -5.74 -3.25 16.47
N ARG A 9 -6.02 -2.59 15.33
CA ARG A 9 -7.05 -1.55 15.21
C ARG A 9 -8.47 -2.11 15.02
N GLY A 10 -8.63 -3.43 14.89
CA GLY A 10 -9.94 -4.07 14.78
C GLY A 10 -10.68 -3.70 13.50
N ILE A 11 -11.98 -3.39 13.62
CA ILE A 11 -12.85 -3.08 12.49
C ILE A 11 -12.85 -1.57 12.23
N SER A 12 -12.71 -1.19 10.96
CA SER A 12 -12.82 0.20 10.53
C SER A 12 -14.23 0.75 10.81
N PRO A 13 -14.38 1.88 11.53
CA PRO A 13 -15.68 2.50 11.75
C PRO A 13 -16.36 2.95 10.45
N SER A 14 -15.58 3.36 9.47
CA SER A 14 -16.03 3.90 8.18
C SER A 14 -16.42 2.80 7.19
N SER A 15 -15.58 1.78 7.01
CA SER A 15 -15.79 0.76 5.98
C SER A 15 -16.38 -0.55 6.50
N GLN A 16 -16.45 -0.73 7.83
CA GLN A 16 -16.87 -1.99 8.49
C GLN A 16 -16.01 -3.20 8.10
N HIS A 17 -14.84 -2.97 7.48
CA HIS A 17 -13.86 -4.03 7.19
C HIS A 17 -12.84 -4.17 8.33
N PRO A 18 -12.36 -5.39 8.61
CA PRO A 18 -11.22 -5.59 9.49
C PRO A 18 -9.95 -4.93 8.92
N LEU A 19 -9.27 -4.13 9.75
CA LEU A 19 -8.04 -3.44 9.39
C LEU A 19 -6.83 -4.36 9.54
N TYR A 20 -6.73 -5.39 8.70
CA TYR A 20 -5.56 -6.26 8.61
C TYR A 20 -5.23 -6.75 7.20
N TYR A 21 -4.00 -7.22 6.99
CA TYR A 21 -3.54 -7.84 5.74
C TYR A 21 -3.72 -9.36 5.68
N LYS A 22 -4.12 -10.03 6.77
CA LYS A 22 -4.44 -11.46 6.74
C LYS A 22 -5.48 -11.74 5.65
N ASN A 23 -5.19 -12.69 4.76
CA ASN A 23 -5.98 -13.02 3.57
C ASN A 23 -6.06 -11.92 2.48
N SER A 24 -5.33 -10.82 2.60
CA SER A 24 -5.14 -9.89 1.48
C SER A 24 -4.26 -10.53 0.41
N THR A 25 -4.51 -10.20 -0.85
CA THR A 25 -3.83 -10.78 -2.01
C THR A 25 -2.86 -9.80 -2.65
N ILE A 26 -1.85 -10.33 -3.33
CA ILE A 26 -1.10 -9.61 -4.34
C ILE A 26 -1.96 -9.61 -5.61
N HIS A 27 -2.67 -8.51 -5.85
CA HIS A 27 -3.65 -8.41 -6.95
C HIS A 27 -3.04 -7.90 -8.25
N ARG A 28 -1.80 -7.37 -8.21
CA ARG A 28 -1.08 -6.91 -9.41
C ARG A 28 0.38 -7.30 -9.32
N SER A 29 0.89 -7.94 -10.36
CA SER A 29 2.29 -8.39 -10.47
C SER A 29 2.80 -8.04 -11.87
N ILE A 30 3.87 -7.26 -11.94
CA ILE A 30 4.52 -6.88 -13.20
C ILE A 30 5.96 -7.36 -13.12
N LYS A 31 6.28 -8.32 -13.99
CA LYS A 31 7.63 -8.90 -14.09
C LYS A 31 8.65 -7.79 -14.31
N ASP A 32 9.78 -7.89 -13.59
CA ASP A 32 10.88 -6.94 -13.65
C ASP A 32 10.47 -5.51 -13.31
N PHE A 33 9.43 -5.33 -12.47
CA PHE A 33 9.03 -4.01 -12.00
C PHE A 33 8.64 -4.03 -10.52
N MET A 34 7.46 -4.54 -10.19
CA MET A 34 6.95 -4.56 -8.82
C MET A 34 5.80 -5.56 -8.65
N ILE A 35 5.56 -5.93 -7.41
CA ILE A 35 4.35 -6.62 -6.95
C ILE A 35 3.56 -5.68 -6.04
N GLN A 36 2.24 -5.64 -6.19
CA GLN A 36 1.35 -4.75 -5.46
C GLN A 36 0.23 -5.53 -4.76
N GLY A 37 0.00 -5.18 -3.50
CA GLY A 37 -0.99 -5.79 -2.62
C GLY A 37 -1.60 -4.80 -1.64
N GLY A 38 -2.26 -5.32 -0.61
CA GLY A 38 -2.81 -4.50 0.47
C GLY A 38 -4.20 -3.94 0.22
N ASP A 39 -4.87 -4.34 -0.87
CA ASP A 39 -6.31 -4.14 -1.04
C ASP A 39 -7.05 -5.29 -0.34
N PHE A 40 -7.37 -5.08 0.94
CA PHE A 40 -8.09 -6.06 1.76
C PHE A 40 -9.63 -5.92 1.68
N THR A 41 -10.15 -4.90 0.99
CA THR A 41 -11.59 -4.67 0.90
C THR A 41 -12.18 -5.17 -0.42
N LYS A 42 -11.46 -4.99 -1.53
CA LYS A 42 -11.92 -5.36 -2.89
C LYS A 42 -11.00 -6.31 -3.64
N PHE A 43 -9.78 -6.54 -3.15
CA PHE A 43 -8.81 -7.48 -3.72
C PHE A 43 -8.45 -7.24 -5.20
N ASN A 44 -8.66 -6.01 -5.72
CA ASN A 44 -8.50 -5.70 -7.14
C ASN A 44 -7.78 -4.37 -7.42
N GLY A 45 -7.28 -3.71 -6.37
CA GLY A 45 -6.57 -2.43 -6.46
C GLY A 45 -7.47 -1.20 -6.41
N THR A 46 -8.80 -1.37 -6.39
CA THR A 46 -9.74 -0.24 -6.29
C THR A 46 -10.11 0.09 -4.84
N GLY A 47 -9.83 -0.80 -3.88
CA GLY A 47 -10.16 -0.66 -2.48
C GLY A 47 -8.97 -0.28 -1.59
N GLY A 48 -9.00 -0.79 -0.37
CA GLY A 48 -8.07 -0.46 0.71
C GLY A 48 -8.44 0.79 1.50
N GLU A 49 -8.00 0.83 2.76
CA GLU A 49 -8.26 1.92 3.69
C GLU A 49 -7.10 2.07 4.68
N SER A 50 -6.74 3.30 5.02
CA SER A 50 -5.76 3.55 6.06
C SER A 50 -6.33 3.29 7.46
N ILE A 51 -5.44 3.09 8.44
CA ILE A 51 -5.85 2.99 9.85
C ILE A 51 -6.36 4.32 10.42
N TYR A 52 -6.14 5.43 9.72
CA TYR A 52 -6.58 6.76 10.08
C TYR A 52 -7.98 7.09 9.52
N GLY A 53 -8.56 6.17 8.75
CA GLY A 53 -9.78 6.39 7.95
C GLY A 53 -9.43 6.91 6.56
N GLY A 54 -10.04 6.34 5.52
CA GLY A 54 -9.83 6.79 4.13
C GLY A 54 -8.35 6.78 3.70
N THR A 55 -7.87 7.94 3.23
CA THR A 55 -6.48 8.16 2.77
C THR A 55 -5.69 9.08 3.70
N PHE A 56 -4.36 9.09 3.57
CA PHE A 56 -3.46 9.99 4.29
C PHE A 56 -2.38 10.60 3.38
N ALA A 57 -1.74 11.66 3.87
CA ALA A 57 -0.74 12.45 3.16
C ALA A 57 0.56 11.67 2.87
N ASP A 58 1.36 12.18 1.93
CA ASP A 58 2.71 11.67 1.69
C ASP A 58 3.62 12.10 2.86
N GLU A 59 4.39 11.16 3.43
CA GLU A 59 5.22 11.41 4.63
C GLU A 59 6.65 11.83 4.28
N ASP A 60 7.39 10.97 3.57
CA ASP A 60 8.77 11.21 3.16
C ASP A 60 9.02 10.59 1.77
N LEU A 61 9.36 11.45 0.80
CA LEU A 61 9.65 11.09 -0.59
C LEU A 61 11.15 11.22 -0.93
N THR A 62 12.01 11.40 0.08
CA THR A 62 13.45 11.59 -0.13
C THR A 62 14.20 10.30 -0.43
N ARG A 63 13.64 9.15 -0.03
CA ARG A 63 14.25 7.82 -0.26
C ARG A 63 14.17 7.47 -1.75
N PRO A 64 15.30 7.36 -2.47
CA PRO A 64 15.28 6.88 -3.84
C PRO A 64 14.87 5.41 -3.92
N LEU A 65 14.15 5.06 -4.99
CA LEU A 65 13.77 3.70 -5.35
C LEU A 65 14.84 3.09 -6.27
N ASP A 66 16.03 2.89 -5.71
CA ASP A 66 17.25 2.51 -6.41
C ASP A 66 17.61 1.01 -6.29
N ALA A 67 16.81 0.24 -5.57
CA ALA A 67 17.05 -1.18 -5.32
C ALA A 67 15.78 -2.03 -5.45
N GLU A 68 15.97 -3.34 -5.55
CA GLU A 68 14.91 -4.33 -5.34
C GLU A 68 14.57 -4.47 -3.85
N ALA A 69 13.42 -5.08 -3.57
CA ALA A 69 12.89 -5.33 -2.23
C ALA A 69 12.61 -4.05 -1.39
N LEU A 70 12.41 -2.90 -2.04
CA LEU A 70 11.95 -1.68 -1.37
C LEU A 70 10.43 -1.72 -1.23
N LEU A 71 9.93 -1.45 -0.02
CA LEU A 71 8.51 -1.36 0.29
C LEU A 71 8.03 0.10 0.17
N CYS A 72 7.00 0.32 -0.64
CA CYS A 72 6.49 1.65 -0.93
C CYS A 72 4.96 1.67 -0.91
N MET A 73 4.38 2.85 -0.70
CA MET A 73 2.94 3.04 -0.73
C MET A 73 2.44 3.11 -2.17
N ALA A 74 1.35 2.39 -2.48
CA ALA A 74 0.64 2.60 -3.73
C ALA A 74 -0.41 3.70 -3.51
N ASN A 75 -0.39 4.73 -4.36
CA ASN A 75 -1.32 5.86 -4.30
C ASN A 75 -2.03 6.05 -5.66
N LYS A 76 -3.00 6.97 -5.71
CA LYS A 76 -3.74 7.42 -6.90
C LYS A 76 -3.47 8.90 -7.20
N GLY A 77 -2.28 9.37 -6.87
CA GLY A 77 -1.87 10.77 -6.88
C GLY A 77 -1.47 11.29 -5.49
N PRO A 78 -1.01 12.56 -5.40
CA PRO A 78 -0.48 13.12 -4.16
C PRO A 78 -1.47 13.02 -3.00
N ASN A 79 -0.97 12.63 -1.83
CA ASN A 79 -1.72 12.53 -0.57
C ASN A 79 -2.91 11.54 -0.58
N THR A 80 -2.80 10.47 -1.37
CA THR A 80 -3.85 9.43 -1.45
C THR A 80 -3.41 8.06 -0.95
N ASN A 81 -2.46 8.03 -0.01
CA ASN A 81 -1.96 6.79 0.59
C ASN A 81 -3.06 6.10 1.38
N ASN A 82 -3.16 4.77 1.29
CA ASN A 82 -4.11 3.98 2.06
C ASN A 82 -3.45 2.69 2.61
N SER A 83 -4.07 1.53 2.46
CA SER A 83 -3.45 0.25 2.83
C SER A 83 -2.65 -0.41 1.73
N GLN A 84 -2.77 0.05 0.48
CA GLN A 84 -2.09 -0.59 -0.63
C GLN A 84 -0.60 -0.26 -0.63
N PHE A 85 0.21 -1.25 -0.96
CA PHE A 85 1.66 -1.14 -1.03
C PHE A 85 2.17 -1.89 -2.25
N PHE A 86 3.38 -1.55 -2.67
CA PHE A 86 4.13 -2.33 -3.63
C PHE A 86 5.54 -2.63 -3.14
N VAL A 87 6.11 -3.72 -3.63
CA VAL A 87 7.50 -4.10 -3.42
C VAL A 87 8.22 -4.10 -4.75
N THR A 88 9.32 -3.37 -4.84
CA THR A 88 10.12 -3.28 -6.06
C THR A 88 10.83 -4.61 -6.36
N LEU A 89 10.87 -5.02 -7.62
CA LEU A 89 11.66 -6.16 -8.11
C LEU A 89 12.93 -5.70 -8.85
N ARG A 90 13.13 -4.40 -8.98
CA ARG A 90 14.30 -3.73 -9.55
C ARG A 90 14.35 -2.27 -9.09
N ALA A 91 15.42 -1.55 -9.44
CA ALA A 91 15.46 -0.10 -9.34
C ALA A 91 14.35 0.55 -10.19
N CYS A 92 13.57 1.44 -9.57
CA CYS A 92 12.42 2.16 -10.13
C CYS A 92 12.56 3.68 -9.96
N PRO A 93 13.64 4.33 -10.44
CA PRO A 93 13.90 5.76 -10.20
C PRO A 93 12.85 6.70 -10.80
N HIS A 94 12.07 6.23 -11.79
CA HIS A 94 10.97 6.98 -12.40
C HIS A 94 9.78 7.19 -11.45
N LEU A 95 9.75 6.49 -10.31
CA LEU A 95 8.75 6.65 -9.24
C LEU A 95 9.25 7.52 -8.09
N ASN A 96 10.47 8.08 -8.16
CA ASN A 96 10.99 8.95 -7.11
C ASN A 96 10.17 10.25 -7.03
N GLY A 97 9.75 10.64 -5.82
CA GLY A 97 8.97 11.87 -5.61
C GLY A 97 7.48 11.76 -5.99
N ALA A 98 6.99 10.55 -6.28
CA ALA A 98 5.61 10.26 -6.63
C ALA A 98 4.83 9.60 -5.48
#